data_AF-A0A4Q2KHQ2-F1
#
_entry.id   AF-A0A4Q2KHQ2-F1
#
_cell.length_a   1.000
_cell.length_b   1.000
_cell.length_c   1.000
_cell.angle_alpha   90.00
_cell.angle_beta   90.00
_cell.angle_gamma   90.00
#
_symmetry.space_group_name_H-M   'P 1'
#
loop_
_entity.id
_entity.type
_entity.pdbx_description
1 polymer ?
#
loop_
_entity_poly.entity_id
_entity_poly.type
_entity_poly.pdbx_seq_one_letter_code
_entity_poly.pdbx_strand_id
1 'polypeptide(L)'
;MADKKTLKLRSPSEIDAPPALQKKGRGWKISDKRLDALHERARELRRHSSEAHKALAERFAKADLGRYKFTRHAVVGSAIVDFNCHNLGMAIAIDEDDDPLAKRRDKSLESVGIRVMRIKAADILENMDDVLARITAGMRLRIADKQQARREHHRTSTPRDRR
;
A
#
# COMPACT_ATOMS: atom_id res chain seq x y z
N MET A 1 -45.93 17.18 9.07
CA MET A 1 -44.70 18.01 9.11
C MET A 1 -43.65 17.26 9.93
N ALA A 2 -42.67 16.66 9.23
CA ALA A 2 -41.35 16.15 9.66
C ALA A 2 -41.23 15.12 10.81
N ASP A 3 -41.22 13.83 10.44
CA ASP A 3 -40.68 12.72 11.23
C ASP A 3 -39.14 12.76 11.27
N LYS A 4 -38.58 12.99 12.46
CA LYS A 4 -37.13 13.03 12.68
C LYS A 4 -36.62 11.61 12.89
N LYS A 5 -36.04 11.01 11.84
CA LYS A 5 -35.32 9.73 11.92
C LYS A 5 -34.02 9.90 12.73
N THR A 6 -33.98 9.28 13.90
CA THR A 6 -32.79 9.16 14.76
C THR A 6 -31.73 8.32 14.06
N LEU A 7 -30.67 8.98 13.60
CA LEU A 7 -29.48 8.35 13.03
C LEU A 7 -28.72 7.65 14.18
N LYS A 8 -28.89 6.32 14.31
CA LYS A 8 -28.05 5.50 15.20
C LYS A 8 -26.62 5.49 14.65
N LEU A 9 -25.81 6.45 15.08
CA LEU A 9 -24.35 6.43 14.89
C LEU A 9 -23.81 5.22 15.65
N ARG A 10 -23.29 4.23 14.91
CA ARG A 10 -22.56 3.09 15.51
C ARG A 10 -21.26 3.60 16.14
N SER A 11 -20.99 3.11 17.34
CA SER A 11 -19.82 3.47 18.14
C SER A 11 -18.52 3.07 17.44
N PRO A 12 -17.42 3.83 17.59
CA PRO A 12 -16.16 3.61 16.85
C PRO A 12 -15.44 2.29 17.17
N SER A 13 -15.88 1.60 18.22
CA SER A 13 -15.27 0.39 18.77
C SER A 13 -15.64 -0.92 18.06
N GLU A 14 -16.54 -0.90 17.07
CA GLU A 14 -16.94 -2.12 16.32
C GLU A 14 -16.11 -2.37 15.04
N ILE A 15 -15.15 -1.49 14.70
CA ILE A 15 -14.30 -1.62 13.50
C ILE A 15 -13.02 -2.45 13.79
N ASP A 16 -12.98 -3.15 14.92
CA ASP A 16 -11.74 -3.67 15.50
C ASP A 16 -11.34 -5.08 15.04
N ALA A 17 -12.11 -5.69 14.14
CA ALA A 17 -11.73 -6.94 13.48
C ALA A 17 -11.30 -6.67 12.03
N PRO A 18 -10.09 -7.09 11.58
CA PRO A 18 -9.79 -7.13 10.16
C PRO A 18 -10.86 -8.01 9.48
N PRO A 19 -11.62 -7.49 8.50
CA PRO A 19 -12.69 -8.25 7.89
C PRO A 19 -12.11 -9.51 7.25
N ALA A 20 -12.73 -10.67 7.48
CA ALA A 20 -12.32 -11.94 6.91
C ALA A 20 -12.13 -11.77 5.40
N LEU A 21 -10.87 -11.86 5.03
CA LEU A 21 -10.28 -11.37 3.81
C LEU A 21 -10.57 -12.44 2.72
N GLN A 22 -11.71 -12.31 2.02
CA GLN A 22 -12.15 -13.27 0.99
C GLN A 22 -11.51 -12.92 -0.38
N LYS A 23 -10.51 -13.71 -0.81
CA LYS A 23 -9.86 -13.59 -2.13
C LYS A 23 -10.82 -13.99 -3.25
N LYS A 24 -10.97 -13.15 -4.29
CA LYS A 24 -11.57 -13.53 -5.59
C LYS A 24 -10.63 -13.09 -6.73
N GLY A 25 -9.84 -14.02 -7.25
CA GLY A 25 -8.90 -13.74 -8.34
C GLY A 25 -7.74 -12.83 -7.90
N ARG A 26 -7.39 -11.82 -8.71
CA ARG A 26 -6.36 -10.79 -8.39
C ARG A 26 -6.86 -9.67 -7.47
N GLY A 27 -8.05 -9.80 -6.88
CA GLY A 27 -8.68 -8.78 -6.04
C GLY A 27 -9.47 -9.36 -4.88
N TRP A 28 -9.84 -8.49 -3.95
CA TRP A 28 -10.61 -8.82 -2.74
C TRP A 28 -12.11 -8.59 -2.99
N LYS A 29 -13.00 -9.42 -2.41
CA LYS A 29 -14.44 -9.13 -2.39
C LYS A 29 -14.73 -7.95 -1.46
N ILE A 30 -14.69 -6.76 -2.02
CA ILE A 30 -15.16 -5.51 -1.39
C ILE A 30 -16.44 -5.12 -2.14
N SER A 31 -17.45 -4.63 -1.42
CA SER A 31 -18.64 -4.09 -2.10
C SER A 31 -18.24 -2.87 -2.94
N ASP A 32 -18.81 -2.72 -4.13
CA ASP A 32 -18.48 -1.60 -5.03
C ASP A 32 -18.61 -0.25 -4.32
N LYS A 33 -19.66 -0.09 -3.50
CA LYS A 33 -19.87 1.08 -2.64
C LYS A 33 -18.69 1.39 -1.70
N ARG A 34 -18.04 0.36 -1.14
CA ARG A 34 -16.86 0.54 -0.26
C ARG A 34 -15.60 0.82 -1.07
N LEU A 35 -15.47 0.25 -2.26
CA LEU A 35 -14.38 0.57 -3.17
C LEU A 35 -14.45 2.04 -3.63
N ASP A 36 -15.64 2.52 -3.97
CA ASP A 36 -15.89 3.92 -4.35
C ASP A 36 -15.55 4.87 -3.20
N ALA A 37 -15.99 4.56 -1.98
CA ALA A 37 -15.64 5.35 -0.79
C ALA A 37 -14.12 5.39 -0.53
N LEU A 38 -13.40 4.29 -0.77
CA LEU A 38 -11.93 4.27 -0.67
C LEU A 38 -11.28 5.11 -1.77
N HIS A 39 -11.79 5.06 -3.00
CA HIS A 39 -11.30 5.90 -4.08
C HIS A 39 -11.55 7.39 -3.83
N GLU A 40 -12.72 7.74 -3.28
CA GLU A 40 -13.05 9.11 -2.90
C GLU A 40 -12.13 9.62 -1.80
N ARG A 41 -11.96 8.84 -0.72
CA ARG A 41 -11.00 9.16 0.35
C ARG A 41 -9.57 9.27 -0.18
N ALA A 42 -9.16 8.39 -1.10
CA ALA A 42 -7.86 8.50 -1.75
C ALA A 42 -7.72 9.76 -2.62
N ARG A 43 -8.80 10.26 -3.22
CA ARG A 43 -8.80 11.55 -3.95
C ARG A 43 -8.66 12.72 -2.98
N GLU A 44 -9.36 12.67 -1.85
CA GLU A 44 -9.23 13.69 -0.79
C GLU A 44 -7.80 13.73 -0.23
N LEU A 45 -7.21 12.58 0.10
CA LEU A 45 -5.83 12.50 0.59
C LEU A 45 -4.81 13.03 -0.43
N ARG A 46 -5.06 12.87 -1.74
CA ARG A 46 -4.22 13.49 -2.79
C ARG A 46 -4.33 15.02 -2.81
N ARG A 47 -5.48 15.58 -2.43
CA ARG A 47 -5.69 17.03 -2.36
C ARG A 47 -5.12 17.60 -1.07
N HIS A 48 -5.27 16.90 0.04
CA HIS A 48 -4.79 17.28 1.37
C HIS A 48 -3.52 16.53 1.77
N SER A 49 -2.61 16.29 0.81
CA SER A 49 -1.34 15.62 1.11
C SER A 49 -0.46 16.51 1.98
N SER A 50 0.15 15.90 2.99
CA SER A 50 1.16 16.53 3.83
C SER A 50 2.41 16.94 3.03
N GLU A 51 3.20 17.83 3.61
CA GLU A 51 4.44 18.31 3.00
C GLU A 51 5.43 17.18 2.76
N ALA A 52 5.52 16.21 3.68
CA ALA A 52 6.36 15.03 3.53
C ALA A 52 5.96 14.20 2.29
N HIS A 53 4.66 13.95 2.08
CA HIS A 53 4.17 13.27 0.88
C HIS A 53 4.47 14.04 -0.40
N LYS A 54 4.34 15.37 -0.39
CA LYS A 54 4.65 16.20 -1.56
C LYS A 54 6.13 16.16 -1.91
N ALA A 55 7.00 16.33 -0.90
CA ALA A 55 8.45 16.30 -1.06
C ALA A 55 8.93 14.95 -1.63
N LEU A 56 8.45 13.85 -1.06
CA LEU A 56 8.82 12.50 -1.54
C LEU A 56 8.32 12.24 -2.97
N ALA A 57 7.12 12.72 -3.30
CA ALA A 57 6.55 12.56 -4.63
C ALA A 57 7.32 13.34 -5.70
N GLU A 58 7.78 14.54 -5.39
CA GLU A 58 8.61 15.32 -6.30
C GLU A 58 9.94 14.62 -6.57
N ARG A 59 10.56 14.03 -5.53
CA ARG A 59 11.77 13.22 -5.68
C ARG A 59 11.52 11.98 -6.55
N PHE A 60 10.42 11.27 -6.35
CA PHE A 60 10.07 10.14 -7.22
C PHE A 60 9.72 10.54 -8.66
N ALA A 61 9.21 11.75 -8.87
CA ALA A 61 8.95 12.26 -10.22
C ALA A 61 10.26 12.65 -10.93
N LYS A 62 11.24 13.18 -10.20
CA LYS A 62 12.58 13.51 -10.70
C LYS A 62 13.48 12.27 -10.86
N ALA A 63 13.29 11.26 -10.02
CA ALA A 63 14.03 10.00 -10.10
C ALA A 63 13.53 9.16 -11.28
N ASP A 64 14.37 8.90 -12.26
CA ASP A 64 14.07 7.95 -13.32
C ASP A 64 14.18 6.52 -12.78
N LEU A 65 13.08 6.03 -12.22
CA LEU A 65 12.94 4.67 -11.73
C LEU A 65 12.54 3.68 -12.84
N GLY A 66 12.56 4.12 -14.10
CA GLY A 66 12.22 3.33 -15.29
C GLY A 66 10.85 2.67 -15.18
N ARG A 67 10.84 1.32 -15.11
CA ARG A 67 9.61 0.54 -15.01
C ARG A 67 8.97 0.55 -13.62
N TYR A 68 9.64 1.07 -12.59
CA TYR A 68 9.17 1.03 -11.21
C TYR A 68 8.60 2.38 -10.79
N LYS A 69 7.36 2.64 -11.18
CA LYS A 69 6.66 3.88 -10.83
C LYS A 69 5.97 3.75 -9.48
N PHE A 70 6.08 4.79 -8.65
CA PHE A 70 5.34 4.93 -7.40
C PHE A 70 4.11 5.79 -7.59
N THR A 71 2.94 5.24 -7.29
CA THR A 71 1.66 5.96 -7.36
C THR A 71 1.25 6.42 -5.98
N ARG A 72 0.93 7.71 -5.84
CA ARG A 72 0.45 8.32 -4.60
C ARG A 72 -0.97 7.90 -4.22
N HIS A 73 -1.18 7.68 -2.93
CA HIS A 73 -2.46 7.36 -2.28
C HIS A 73 -3.22 6.25 -3.04
N ALA A 74 -2.52 5.17 -3.37
CA ALA A 74 -3.10 4.10 -4.16
C ALA A 74 -4.04 3.25 -3.31
N VAL A 75 -5.19 2.88 -3.87
CA VAL A 75 -6.08 1.89 -3.24
C VAL A 75 -5.56 0.50 -3.59
N VAL A 76 -5.25 -0.27 -2.56
CA VAL A 76 -4.71 -1.62 -2.66
C VAL A 76 -5.60 -2.53 -1.83
N GLY A 77 -6.43 -3.31 -2.52
CA GLY A 77 -7.44 -4.14 -1.85
C GLY A 77 -8.37 -3.26 -1.00
N SER A 78 -8.40 -3.50 0.31
CA SER A 78 -9.25 -2.79 1.26
C SER A 78 -8.57 -1.64 2.01
N ALA A 79 -7.38 -1.22 1.58
CA ALA A 79 -6.61 -0.17 2.23
C ALA A 79 -6.09 0.86 1.23
N ILE A 80 -5.86 2.09 1.72
CA ILE A 80 -5.15 3.15 0.99
C ILE A 80 -3.72 3.16 1.52
N VAL A 81 -2.75 3.19 0.62
CA VAL A 81 -1.32 3.31 0.94
C VAL A 81 -0.77 4.60 0.37
N ASP A 82 0.19 5.23 1.06
CA ASP A 82 0.72 6.55 0.66
C ASP A 82 1.44 6.50 -0.68
N PHE A 83 2.30 5.50 -0.90
CA PHE A 83 2.89 5.22 -2.20
C PHE A 83 2.84 3.73 -2.51
N ASN A 84 2.55 3.37 -3.76
CA ASN A 84 2.53 1.99 -4.21
C ASN A 84 3.31 1.82 -5.51
N CYS A 85 4.17 0.81 -5.57
CA CYS A 85 4.77 0.32 -6.79
C CYS A 85 4.19 -1.06 -7.13
N HIS A 86 3.21 -1.09 -8.04
CA HIS A 86 2.56 -2.33 -8.47
C HIS A 86 3.54 -3.36 -9.04
N ASN A 87 4.53 -2.90 -9.82
CA ASN A 87 5.51 -3.78 -10.46
C ASN A 87 6.45 -4.46 -9.46
N LEU A 88 6.76 -3.82 -8.32
CA LEU A 88 7.58 -4.42 -7.26
C LEU A 88 6.75 -5.14 -6.21
N GLY A 89 5.46 -4.87 -6.11
CA GLY A 89 4.67 -5.30 -4.94
C GLY A 89 5.27 -4.70 -3.67
N MET A 90 5.52 -3.40 -3.72
CA MET A 90 6.10 -2.63 -2.61
C MET A 90 5.25 -1.39 -2.40
N ALA A 91 4.90 -1.12 -1.15
CA ALA A 91 4.22 0.09 -0.74
C ALA A 91 5.08 0.84 0.28
N ILE A 92 4.96 2.16 0.31
CA ILE A 92 5.58 3.00 1.33
C ILE A 92 4.45 3.67 2.09
N ALA A 93 4.53 3.61 3.42
CA ALA A 93 3.63 4.30 4.32
C ALA A 93 4.42 5.38 5.07
N ILE A 94 3.88 6.59 5.12
CA ILE A 94 4.46 7.69 5.87
C ILE A 94 3.81 7.71 7.25
N ASP A 95 4.64 7.55 8.28
CA ASP A 95 4.22 7.62 9.68
C ASP A 95 4.27 9.09 10.12
N GLU A 96 3.10 9.72 10.18
CA GLU A 96 2.95 11.10 10.69
C GLU A 96 2.60 11.11 12.18
N ASP A 97 1.80 10.12 12.61
CA ASP A 97 1.42 9.88 14.00
C ASP A 97 1.49 8.36 14.25
N ASP A 98 2.02 7.93 15.40
CA ASP A 98 2.22 6.50 15.76
C ASP A 98 0.86 5.78 16.01
N ASP A 99 0.03 5.68 14.97
CA ASP A 99 -1.30 5.11 15.01
C ASP A 99 -1.21 3.56 15.01
N PRO A 100 -1.61 2.89 16.11
CA PRO A 100 -1.61 1.43 16.19
C PRO A 100 -2.53 0.77 15.16
N LEU A 101 -3.54 1.47 14.65
CA LEU A 101 -4.44 0.99 13.60
C LEU A 101 -3.71 0.82 12.25
N ALA A 102 -2.65 1.60 12.02
CA ALA A 102 -1.84 1.49 10.81
C ALA A 102 -1.09 0.14 10.76
N LYS A 103 -0.54 -0.32 11.89
CA LYS A 103 0.19 -1.61 12.00
C LYS A 103 -0.70 -2.82 11.67
N ARG A 104 -2.01 -2.74 11.93
CA ARG A 104 -2.97 -3.81 11.56
C ARG A 104 -3.23 -3.87 10.04
N ARG A 105 -3.16 -2.73 9.35
CA ARG A 105 -3.36 -2.67 7.88
C ARG A 105 -2.20 -3.31 7.12
N ASP A 106 -0.99 -3.25 7.68
CA ASP A 106 0.22 -3.83 7.06
C ASP A 106 0.11 -5.34 6.89
N LYS A 107 -0.35 -6.06 7.93
CA LYS A 107 -0.53 -7.53 7.86
C LYS A 107 -1.48 -7.96 6.73
N SER A 108 -2.54 -7.17 6.51
CA SER A 108 -3.48 -7.42 5.41
C SER A 108 -2.83 -7.21 4.05
N LEU A 109 -1.94 -6.21 3.91
CA LEU A 109 -1.22 -5.92 2.66
C LEU A 109 -0.13 -6.97 2.37
N GLU A 110 0.58 -7.44 3.40
CA GLU A 110 1.58 -8.50 3.27
C GLU A 110 0.97 -9.81 2.74
N SER A 111 -0.26 -10.13 3.15
CA SER A 111 -1.00 -11.30 2.64
C SER A 111 -1.31 -11.25 1.13
N VAL A 112 -1.19 -10.07 0.51
CA VAL A 112 -1.35 -9.79 -0.93
C VAL A 112 0.00 -9.85 -1.65
N GLY A 113 1.09 -10.09 -0.94
CA GLY A 113 2.45 -10.04 -1.49
C GLY A 113 2.98 -8.61 -1.66
N ILE A 114 2.38 -7.64 -0.96
CA ILE A 114 2.84 -6.26 -0.94
C ILE A 114 3.62 -6.02 0.34
N ARG A 115 4.91 -5.68 0.22
CA ARG A 115 5.70 -5.30 1.38
C ARG A 115 5.55 -3.81 1.64
N VAL A 116 5.12 -3.47 2.85
CA VAL A 116 4.97 -2.09 3.30
C VAL A 116 6.26 -1.66 3.98
N MET A 117 6.82 -0.53 3.56
CA MET A 117 7.96 0.11 4.20
C MET A 117 7.50 1.40 4.87
N ARG A 118 7.67 1.48 6.19
CA ARG A 118 7.31 2.67 6.96
C ARG A 118 8.47 3.65 7.01
N ILE A 119 8.17 4.92 6.79
CA ILE A 119 9.13 6.01 6.85
C ILE A 119 8.51 7.11 7.70
N LYS A 120 9.27 7.62 8.68
CA LYS A 120 8.80 8.73 9.51
C LYS A 120 8.70 10.00 8.67
N ALA A 121 7.67 10.81 8.88
CA ALA A 121 7.54 12.11 8.21
C ALA A 121 8.75 13.02 8.48
N ALA A 122 9.27 13.01 9.72
CA ALA A 122 10.47 13.76 10.10
C ALA A 122 11.69 13.37 9.26
N ASP A 123 11.96 12.07 9.08
CA ASP A 123 13.07 11.58 8.25
C ASP A 123 12.96 12.05 6.79
N ILE A 124 11.74 12.21 6.25
CA ILE A 124 11.53 12.68 4.87
C ILE A 124 11.88 14.16 4.74
N LEU A 125 11.51 14.97 5.75
CA LEU A 125 11.75 16.41 5.73
C LEU A 125 13.21 16.76 6.06
N GLU A 126 13.83 16.03 6.99
CA GLU A 126 15.19 16.29 7.47
C GLU A 126 16.26 15.56 6.64
N ASN A 127 16.01 14.30 6.26
CA ASN A 127 17.01 13.39 5.70
C ASN A 127 16.52 12.68 4.43
N MET A 128 16.03 13.45 3.46
CA MET A 128 15.45 12.93 2.21
C MET A 128 16.40 11.98 1.46
N ASP A 129 17.69 12.28 1.39
CA ASP A 129 18.64 11.46 0.63
C ASP A 129 18.84 10.08 1.27
N ASP A 130 18.88 10.00 2.61
CA ASP A 130 18.92 8.73 3.35
C ASP A 130 17.64 7.93 3.16
N VAL A 131 16.48 8.61 3.16
CA VAL A 131 15.18 8.00 2.86
C VAL A 131 15.20 7.39 1.46
N LEU A 132 15.68 8.11 0.45
CA LEU A 132 15.80 7.60 -0.92
C LEU A 132 16.78 6.44 -1.02
N ALA A 133 17.91 6.48 -0.31
CA ALA A 133 18.86 5.38 -0.25
C ALA A 133 18.22 4.11 0.36
N ARG A 134 17.47 4.27 1.46
CA ARG A 134 16.71 3.17 2.10
C ARG A 134 15.65 2.61 1.15
N ILE A 135 14.89 3.46 0.47
CA ILE A 135 13.89 3.03 -0.54
C ILE A 135 14.57 2.24 -1.65
N THR A 136 15.68 2.75 -2.19
CA THR A 136 16.42 2.11 -3.28
C THR A 136 16.98 0.76 -2.86
N ALA A 137 17.52 0.64 -1.64
CA ALA A 137 17.96 -0.64 -1.08
C ALA A 137 16.78 -1.62 -0.95
N GLY A 138 15.64 -1.16 -0.43
CA GLY A 138 14.40 -1.95 -0.36
C GLY A 138 13.91 -2.43 -1.72
N MET A 139 13.96 -1.56 -2.74
CA MET A 139 13.62 -1.92 -4.12
C MET A 139 14.55 -3.02 -4.66
N ARG A 140 15.86 -2.91 -4.46
CA ARG A 140 16.85 -3.91 -4.91
C ARG A 140 16.58 -5.28 -4.29
N LEU A 141 16.29 -5.34 -2.99
CA LEU A 141 15.91 -6.57 -2.30
C LEU A 141 14.65 -7.18 -2.91
N ARG A 142 13.60 -6.38 -3.18
CA ARG A 142 12.36 -6.88 -3.80
C ARG A 142 12.56 -7.37 -5.23
N ILE A 143 13.44 -6.74 -5.98
CA ILE A 143 13.80 -7.21 -7.32
C ILE A 143 14.46 -8.59 -7.22
N ALA A 144 15.39 -8.78 -6.29
CA ALA A 144 16.05 -10.05 -6.06
C ALA A 144 15.05 -11.15 -5.64
N ASP A 145 14.17 -10.87 -4.67
CA ASP A 145 13.10 -11.78 -4.23
C ASP A 145 12.23 -12.25 -5.40
N LYS A 146 11.78 -11.32 -6.25
CA LYS A 146 10.94 -11.65 -7.41
C LYS A 146 11.68 -12.48 -8.46
N GLN A 147 12.97 -12.21 -8.66
CA GLN A 147 13.78 -13.01 -9.58
C GLN A 147 13.98 -14.43 -9.05
N GLN A 148 14.23 -14.60 -7.75
CA GLN A 148 14.35 -15.92 -7.12
C GLN A 148 13.04 -16.70 -7.22
N ALA A 149 11.91 -16.10 -6.86
CA ALA A 149 10.59 -16.74 -6.97
C ALA A 149 10.28 -17.18 -8.42
N ARG A 150 10.65 -16.36 -9.42
CA ARG A 150 10.49 -16.71 -10.84
C ARG A 150 11.40 -17.89 -11.25
N ARG A 151 12.65 -17.92 -10.76
CA ARG A 151 13.59 -19.02 -11.01
C ARG A 151 13.11 -20.33 -10.39
N GLU A 152 12.62 -20.27 -9.15
CA GLU A 152 12.07 -21.43 -8.44
C GLU A 152 10.82 -21.97 -9.13
N HIS A 153 9.90 -21.09 -9.53
CA HIS A 153 8.73 -21.47 -10.32
C HIS A 153 9.17 -22.15 -11.62
N HIS A 154 10.08 -21.55 -12.39
CA HIS A 154 10.58 -22.16 -13.62
C HIS A 154 11.20 -23.54 -13.37
N ARG A 155 12.00 -23.69 -12.30
CA ARG A 155 12.61 -24.98 -11.92
C ARG A 155 11.57 -26.05 -11.60
N THR A 156 10.46 -25.65 -10.98
CA THR A 156 9.41 -26.59 -10.52
C THR A 156 8.38 -26.89 -11.62
N SER A 157 8.17 -25.97 -12.56
CA SER A 157 7.20 -26.10 -13.66
C SER A 157 7.77 -26.72 -14.94
N THR A 158 9.09 -26.91 -15.05
CA THR A 158 9.68 -27.62 -16.19
C THR A 158 9.44 -29.13 -15.97
N PRO A 159 8.69 -29.83 -16.83
CA PRO A 159 8.52 -31.27 -16.68
C PRO A 159 9.89 -31.93 -16.77
N ARG A 160 10.27 -32.72 -15.75
CA ARG A 160 11.33 -33.70 -15.91
C ARG A 160 10.85 -34.69 -16.96
N ASP A 161 11.36 -34.55 -18.17
CA ASP A 161 11.17 -35.50 -19.25
C ASP A 161 11.60 -36.87 -18.71
N ARG A 162 10.61 -37.72 -18.43
CA ARG A 162 10.83 -39.07 -17.90
C ARG A 162 11.14 -39.93 -19.11
N ARG A 163 12.44 -40.15 -19.34
CA ARG A 163 12.94 -41.25 -20.17
C ARG A 163 12.52 -42.60 -19.60
#